data_AF-A0A3D1DEX3-F1
#
_entry.id   AF-A0A3D1DEX3-F1
#
_cell.length_a   1.000
_cell.length_b   1.000
_cell.length_c   1.000
_cell.angle_alpha   90.00
_cell.angle_beta   90.00
_cell.angle_gamma   90.00
#
_symmetry.space_group_name_H-M   'P 1'
#
loop_
_entity.id
_entity.type
_entity.pdbx_description
1 polymer ?
#
loop_
_entity_poly.entity_id
_entity_poly.type
_entity_poly.pdbx_seq_one_letter_code
_entity_poly.pdbx_strand_id
1 'polypeptide(L)'
;PSMGSVCEYLNPEPTSPDYIYMPCYLGWGQSIRRPGPYGGFLGKRYDPLYTVCSPSVDNPPDKPYHSQVLRGEPKIPNSRLTDGMTVDRLNLRKNLLDQLDDQRRRVGQSPATVSFGKQSERAWSILTTSAVRDAFDLEQVDPGLRDKYGRTLFGSSALVARRLVESG
;
A
#
# COMPACT_ATOMS: atom_id res chain seq x y z
N PRO A 1 -14.33 0.49 11.78
CA PRO A 1 -12.86 0.52 11.51
C PRO A 1 -12.39 -0.93 11.40
N SER A 2 -11.43 -1.22 10.52
CA SER A 2 -10.75 -2.51 10.57
C SER A 2 -9.81 -2.60 11.78
N MET A 3 -9.44 -3.80 12.21
CA MET A 3 -8.48 -3.98 13.31
C MET A 3 -7.10 -3.39 12.98
N GLY A 4 -6.61 -3.55 11.74
CA GLY A 4 -5.34 -2.96 11.33
C GLY A 4 -5.36 -1.44 11.40
N SER A 5 -6.48 -0.81 11.04
CA SER A 5 -6.67 0.63 11.21
C SER A 5 -6.67 1.09 12.67
N VAL A 6 -7.10 0.24 13.60
CA VAL A 6 -7.02 0.52 15.03
C VAL A 6 -5.57 0.44 15.51
N CYS A 7 -4.81 -0.56 15.05
CA CYS A 7 -3.38 -0.65 15.37
C CYS A 7 -2.62 0.59 14.91
N GLU A 8 -2.81 1.00 13.65
CA GLU A 8 -2.21 2.23 13.10
C GLU A 8 -2.65 3.50 13.86
N TYR A 9 -3.88 3.53 14.37
CA TYR A 9 -4.37 4.64 15.19
C TYR A 9 -3.68 4.73 16.56
N LEU A 10 -3.38 3.56 17.16
CA LEU A 10 -2.78 3.47 18.48
C LEU A 10 -1.26 3.62 18.45
N ASN A 11 -0.62 3.60 17.28
CA ASN A 11 0.81 3.79 17.12
C ASN A 11 1.16 5.25 16.75
N PRO A 12 1.65 6.07 17.69
CA PRO A 12 1.94 7.48 17.43
C PRO A 12 3.23 7.71 16.62
N GLU A 13 4.17 6.76 16.61
CA GLU A 13 5.48 6.88 15.95
C GLU A 13 5.83 5.62 15.11
N PRO A 14 5.09 5.35 14.03
CA PRO A 14 5.35 4.18 13.18
C PRO A 14 6.68 4.33 12.42
N THR A 15 7.55 3.34 12.55
CA THR A 15 8.80 3.17 11.76
C THR A 15 8.56 2.51 10.41
N SER A 16 7.46 1.77 10.29
CA SER A 16 6.90 1.17 9.07
C SER A 16 5.37 1.25 9.12
N PRO A 17 4.64 1.07 8.01
CA PRO A 17 3.18 0.99 8.09
C PRO A 17 2.75 -0.23 8.89
N ASP A 18 1.87 -0.06 9.87
CA ASP A 18 1.37 -1.16 10.71
C ASP A 18 0.29 -1.97 9.99
N TYR A 19 -0.32 -1.37 8.96
CA TYR A 19 -1.40 -2.01 8.23
C TYR A 19 -1.25 -1.92 6.70
N ILE A 20 -0.91 -3.08 6.13
CA ILE A 20 -0.79 -3.29 4.69
C ILE A 20 -1.80 -4.35 4.26
N TYR A 21 -2.52 -4.07 3.17
CA TYR A 21 -3.51 -4.95 2.57
C TYR A 21 -3.01 -5.45 1.20
N MET A 22 -2.79 -6.77 1.11
CA MET A 22 -2.24 -7.46 -0.06
C MET A 22 -3.21 -8.53 -0.58
N PRO A 23 -3.13 -8.92 -1.88
CA PRO A 23 -2.28 -8.38 -2.94
C PRO A 23 -2.84 -7.11 -3.62
N CYS A 24 -4.11 -6.79 -3.37
CA CYS A 24 -4.80 -5.62 -3.90
C CYS A 24 -5.96 -5.23 -2.99
N TYR A 25 -6.58 -4.08 -3.27
CA TYR A 25 -7.73 -3.63 -2.48
C TYR A 25 -8.91 -4.61 -2.56
N LEU A 26 -9.70 -4.65 -1.48
CA LEU A 26 -10.84 -5.55 -1.40
C LEU A 26 -11.90 -5.22 -2.47
N GLY A 27 -12.19 -6.21 -3.31
CA GLY A 27 -13.12 -6.10 -4.44
C GLY A 27 -12.46 -5.70 -5.77
N TRP A 28 -11.12 -5.68 -5.84
CA TRP A 28 -10.35 -5.39 -7.06
C TRP A 28 -10.82 -6.19 -8.29
N GLY A 29 -11.06 -7.51 -8.15
CA GLY A 29 -11.50 -8.34 -9.28
C GLY A 29 -12.89 -8.00 -9.84
N GLN A 30 -13.67 -7.18 -9.14
CA GLN A 30 -14.97 -6.66 -9.59
C GLN A 30 -14.92 -5.16 -9.86
N SER A 31 -13.74 -4.53 -9.78
CA SER A 31 -13.56 -3.08 -9.87
C SER A 31 -14.42 -2.29 -8.86
N ILE A 32 -14.72 -2.88 -7.71
CA ILE A 32 -15.54 -2.27 -6.65
C ILE A 32 -14.70 -2.18 -5.37
N ARG A 33 -14.73 -1.03 -4.70
CA ARG A 33 -14.15 -0.88 -3.36
C ARG A 33 -15.14 -1.32 -2.31
N ARG A 34 -14.97 -2.55 -1.80
CA ARG A 34 -15.87 -3.10 -0.77
C ARG A 34 -15.54 -2.50 0.60
N PRO A 35 -16.56 -2.23 1.45
CA PRO A 35 -16.36 -1.75 2.81
C PRO A 35 -15.70 -2.82 3.69
N GLY A 36 -15.13 -2.41 4.82
CA GLY A 36 -14.49 -3.31 5.79
C GLY A 36 -13.04 -2.95 6.12
N PRO A 37 -12.12 -2.89 5.14
CA PRO A 37 -10.69 -2.74 5.42
C PRO A 37 -10.29 -1.33 5.85
N TYR A 38 -11.16 -0.34 5.75
CA TYR A 38 -10.85 1.08 5.98
C TYR A 38 -10.88 1.49 7.46
N GLY A 39 -10.32 2.66 7.76
CA GLY A 39 -10.33 3.30 9.07
C GLY A 39 -11.72 3.73 9.54
N GLY A 40 -12.70 3.85 8.64
CA GLY A 40 -14.08 4.21 8.98
C GLY A 40 -14.12 5.54 9.76
N PHE A 41 -14.74 5.55 10.95
CA PHE A 41 -14.83 6.75 11.78
C PHE A 41 -13.49 7.25 12.34
N LEU A 42 -12.44 6.41 12.37
CA LEU A 42 -11.09 6.84 12.76
C LEU A 42 -10.51 7.81 11.73
N GLY A 43 -11.05 7.81 10.51
CA GLY A 43 -10.62 8.65 9.40
C GLY A 43 -9.74 7.89 8.41
N LYS A 44 -9.71 8.41 7.18
CA LYS A 44 -8.97 7.81 6.05
C LYS A 44 -7.46 7.74 6.27
N ARG A 45 -6.91 8.50 7.23
CA ARG A 45 -5.50 8.45 7.63
C ARG A 45 -5.09 7.03 8.06
N TYR A 46 -6.02 6.26 8.61
CA TYR A 46 -5.76 4.91 9.12
C TYR A 46 -6.27 3.83 8.15
N ASP A 47 -6.56 4.20 6.89
CA ASP A 47 -6.80 3.21 5.84
C ASP A 47 -5.50 2.44 5.57
N PRO A 48 -5.59 1.14 5.23
CA PRO A 48 -4.40 0.36 4.94
C PRO A 48 -3.68 0.88 3.71
N LEU A 49 -2.38 0.63 3.65
CA LEU A 49 -1.68 0.62 2.38
C LEU A 49 -2.22 -0.51 1.51
N TYR A 50 -2.70 -0.21 0.32
CA TYR A 50 -3.04 -1.22 -0.67
C TYR A 50 -1.88 -1.43 -1.63
N THR A 51 -1.48 -2.69 -1.81
CA THR A 51 -0.60 -3.05 -2.93
C THR A 51 -1.39 -3.10 -4.24
N VAL A 52 -0.67 -3.08 -5.35
CA VAL A 52 -1.20 -3.34 -6.69
C VAL A 52 -0.56 -4.61 -7.23
N CYS A 53 -1.30 -5.31 -8.08
CA CYS A 53 -0.76 -6.45 -8.80
C CYS A 53 -1.30 -6.44 -10.23
N SER A 54 -0.53 -7.06 -11.13
CA SER A 54 -0.93 -7.35 -12.50
C SER A 54 -0.93 -8.86 -12.64
N PRO A 55 -1.98 -9.55 -12.16
CA PRO A 55 -1.97 -10.99 -12.14
C PRO A 55 -2.13 -11.58 -13.54
N SER A 56 -1.57 -12.77 -13.73
CA SER A 56 -1.80 -13.61 -14.90
C SER A 56 -2.31 -14.98 -14.48
N VAL A 57 -2.92 -15.70 -15.42
CA VAL A 57 -3.36 -17.08 -15.25
C VAL A 57 -2.71 -17.92 -16.33
N ASP A 58 -2.20 -19.10 -15.96
CA ASP A 58 -1.50 -19.98 -16.92
C ASP A 58 -2.50 -20.58 -17.92
N ASN A 59 -3.69 -20.96 -17.44
CA ASN A 59 -4.75 -21.57 -18.23
C ASN A 59 -6.06 -20.80 -18.01
N PRO A 60 -6.41 -19.84 -18.88
CA PRO A 60 -7.67 -19.12 -18.79
C PRO A 60 -8.85 -20.09 -18.92
N PRO A 61 -9.84 -20.05 -18.02
CA PRO A 61 -10.99 -20.94 -18.11
C PRO A 61 -11.94 -20.54 -19.24
N ASP A 62 -12.54 -21.52 -19.89
CA ASP A 62 -13.58 -21.30 -20.91
C ASP A 62 -14.90 -20.77 -20.32
N LYS A 63 -15.08 -20.88 -19.00
CA LYS A 63 -16.30 -20.47 -18.29
C LYS A 63 -16.01 -19.49 -17.15
N PRO A 64 -16.91 -18.52 -16.90
CA PRO A 64 -16.77 -17.60 -15.77
C PRO A 64 -16.94 -18.34 -14.43
N TYR A 65 -16.40 -17.75 -13.36
CA TYR A 65 -16.52 -18.23 -11.96
C TYR A 65 -15.79 -19.54 -11.61
N HIS A 66 -14.77 -19.93 -12.37
CA HIS A 66 -13.84 -20.97 -11.93
C HIS A 66 -12.66 -20.36 -11.15
N SER A 67 -12.37 -20.93 -9.97
CA SER A 67 -11.19 -20.57 -9.19
C SER A 67 -9.91 -20.85 -9.98
N GLN A 68 -9.00 -19.88 -9.99
CA GLN A 68 -7.73 -19.97 -10.71
C GLN A 68 -6.57 -19.65 -9.79
N VAL A 69 -5.44 -20.31 -10.06
CA VAL A 69 -4.17 -19.92 -9.44
C VAL A 69 -3.66 -18.69 -10.17
N LEU A 70 -3.68 -17.55 -9.49
CA LEU A 70 -3.14 -16.31 -10.00
C LEU A 70 -1.62 -16.32 -9.84
N ARG A 71 -0.90 -15.96 -10.91
CA ARG A 71 0.52 -15.63 -10.91
C ARG A 71 0.68 -14.12 -10.74
N GLY A 72 1.90 -13.69 -10.40
CA GLY A 72 2.25 -12.29 -10.21
C GLY A 72 2.73 -12.00 -8.80
N GLU A 73 3.02 -10.72 -8.55
CA GLU A 73 3.62 -10.24 -7.30
C GLU A 73 2.86 -8.99 -6.84
N PRO A 74 2.66 -8.81 -5.52
CA PRO A 74 2.19 -7.54 -5.00
C PRO A 74 3.30 -6.50 -5.13
N LYS A 75 2.94 -5.31 -5.54
CA LYS A 75 3.84 -4.17 -5.70
C LYS A 75 3.28 -2.99 -4.95
N ILE A 76 4.17 -2.16 -4.40
CA ILE A 76 3.75 -0.84 -3.93
C ILE A 76 3.39 -0.01 -5.17
N PRO A 77 2.22 0.68 -5.18
CA PRO A 77 1.87 1.62 -6.25
C PRO A 77 3.03 2.60 -6.48
N ASN A 78 3.25 3.16 -7.67
CA ASN A 78 4.26 4.23 -7.89
C ASN A 78 5.68 3.98 -7.29
N SER A 79 6.13 2.73 -7.19
CA SER A 79 7.46 2.36 -6.66
C SER A 79 8.62 2.87 -7.52
N ARG A 80 8.34 3.34 -8.74
CA ARG A 80 9.25 4.17 -9.53
C ARG A 80 8.83 5.63 -9.38
N LEU A 81 9.70 6.43 -8.77
CA LEU A 81 9.62 7.89 -8.88
C LEU A 81 9.66 8.24 -10.37
N THR A 82 8.68 8.96 -10.89
CA THR A 82 8.65 9.43 -12.26
C THR A 82 9.95 10.17 -12.57
N ASP A 83 10.57 9.90 -13.73
CA ASP A 83 11.84 10.53 -14.14
C ASP A 83 11.80 12.05 -13.93
N GLY A 84 12.74 12.57 -13.12
CA GLY A 84 12.83 14.00 -12.77
C GLY A 84 12.16 14.42 -11.46
N MET A 85 11.66 13.48 -10.66
CA MET A 85 11.15 13.72 -9.31
C MET A 85 12.20 13.32 -8.26
N THR A 86 13.07 14.27 -7.91
CA THR A 86 14.07 14.09 -6.84
C THR A 86 13.44 14.26 -5.44
N VAL A 87 14.09 13.72 -4.42
CA VAL A 87 13.67 13.85 -3.00
C VAL A 87 13.48 15.32 -2.61
N ASP A 88 14.36 16.21 -3.09
CA ASP A 88 14.27 17.66 -2.84
C ASP A 88 13.04 18.30 -3.49
N ARG A 89 12.65 17.84 -4.67
CA ARG A 89 11.46 18.35 -5.38
C ARG A 89 10.16 17.90 -4.71
N LEU A 90 10.17 16.70 -4.13
CA LEU A 90 9.09 16.21 -3.26
C LEU A 90 8.98 17.06 -1.99
N ASN A 91 10.11 17.39 -1.35
CA ASN A 91 10.16 18.27 -0.19
C ASN A 91 9.66 19.70 -0.49
N LEU A 92 9.97 20.23 -1.68
CA LEU A 92 9.47 21.54 -2.12
C LEU A 92 7.94 21.54 -2.33
N ARG A 93 7.41 20.50 -2.97
CA ARG A 93 5.95 20.32 -3.13
C ARG A 93 5.26 20.19 -1.79
N LYS A 94 5.85 19.44 -0.86
CA LYS A 94 5.38 19.31 0.53
C LYS A 94 5.26 20.67 1.20
N ASN A 95 6.30 21.50 1.16
CA ASN A 95 6.27 22.84 1.77
C ASN A 95 5.18 23.74 1.17
N LEU A 96 4.94 23.65 -0.14
CA LEU A 96 3.88 24.42 -0.81
C LEU A 96 2.48 23.91 -0.48
N LEU A 97 2.27 22.59 -0.48
CA LEU A 97 1.05 21.95 0.00
C LEU A 97 0.79 22.30 1.47
N ASP A 98 1.86 22.37 2.27
CA ASP A 98 1.77 22.73 3.68
C ASP A 98 1.18 24.11 3.89
N GLN A 99 1.73 25.09 3.18
CA GLN A 99 1.28 26.49 3.21
C GLN A 99 -0.15 26.66 2.67
N LEU A 100 -0.52 25.92 1.62
CA LEU A 100 -1.83 26.05 0.97
C LEU A 100 -2.95 25.47 1.85
N ASP A 101 -2.69 24.36 2.51
CA ASP A 101 -3.63 23.75 3.46
C ASP A 101 -3.73 24.55 4.76
N ASP A 102 -2.66 25.19 5.21
CA ASP A 102 -2.69 26.11 6.35
C ASP A 102 -3.51 27.37 6.04
N GLN A 103 -3.41 27.90 4.82
CA GLN A 103 -4.29 28.97 4.35
C GLN A 103 -5.75 28.52 4.24
N ARG A 104 -6.01 27.31 3.72
CA ARG A 104 -7.39 26.78 3.63
C ARG A 104 -8.03 26.53 4.99
N ARG A 105 -7.26 26.09 5.98
CA ARG A 105 -7.71 25.93 7.37
C ARG A 105 -8.12 27.25 8.00
N ARG A 106 -7.43 28.36 7.66
CA ARG A 106 -7.77 29.71 8.11
C ARG A 106 -9.03 30.28 7.45
N VAL A 107 -9.43 29.78 6.28
CA VAL A 107 -10.57 30.28 5.48
C VAL A 107 -11.88 29.49 5.71
N GLY A 108 -11.86 28.45 6.54
CA GLY A 108 -13.10 27.82 7.03
C GLY A 108 -13.91 27.07 5.96
N GLN A 109 -13.25 26.37 5.02
CA GLN A 109 -13.93 25.49 4.05
C GLN A 109 -13.68 24.00 4.30
N SER A 110 -14.65 23.19 3.88
CA SER A 110 -14.90 21.78 4.19
C SER A 110 -13.67 20.89 4.53
N PRO A 111 -13.67 20.21 5.70
CA PRO A 111 -12.59 19.31 6.17
C PRO A 111 -12.27 18.11 5.27
N ALA A 112 -13.16 17.75 4.33
CA ALA A 112 -13.13 16.45 3.65
C ALA A 112 -12.08 16.33 2.52
N THR A 113 -11.61 17.44 1.95
CA THR A 113 -10.76 17.42 0.75
C THR A 113 -9.28 17.64 1.06
N VAL A 114 -8.97 18.26 2.20
CA VAL A 114 -7.61 18.71 2.61
C VAL A 114 -6.81 17.58 3.29
N SER A 115 -7.47 16.63 3.94
CA SER A 115 -6.82 15.50 4.64
C SER A 115 -6.35 14.35 3.72
N PHE A 116 -6.51 14.48 2.40
CA PHE A 116 -6.27 13.37 1.47
C PHE A 116 -4.82 13.33 0.93
N GLY A 117 -4.17 14.50 0.82
CA GLY A 117 -2.82 14.64 0.24
C GLY A 117 -1.67 14.47 1.24
N LYS A 118 -1.69 15.24 2.34
CA LYS A 118 -0.56 15.34 3.29
C LYS A 118 -0.24 14.07 4.08
N GLN A 119 -1.24 13.25 4.40
CA GLN A 119 -1.06 12.06 5.24
C GLN A 119 -0.64 10.84 4.42
N SER A 120 -1.14 10.73 3.18
CA SER A 120 -0.71 9.70 2.23
C SER A 120 0.77 9.83 1.87
N GLU A 121 1.28 11.07 1.76
CA GLU A 121 2.69 11.35 1.39
C GLU A 121 3.71 11.04 2.50
N ARG A 122 3.35 11.18 3.79
CA ARG A 122 4.25 10.83 4.90
C ARG A 122 4.33 9.32 5.11
N ALA A 123 3.20 8.62 5.02
CA ALA A 123 3.17 7.17 4.91
C ALA A 123 3.98 6.73 3.67
N TRP A 124 3.90 7.45 2.54
CA TRP A 124 4.72 7.22 1.35
C TRP A 124 6.23 7.31 1.59
N SER A 125 6.68 8.29 2.37
CA SER A 125 8.10 8.43 2.71
C SER A 125 8.60 7.29 3.62
N ILE A 126 7.75 6.80 4.53
CA ILE A 126 8.05 5.63 5.37
C ILE A 126 8.05 4.35 4.51
N LEU A 127 7.16 4.26 3.52
CA LEU A 127 7.07 3.15 2.55
C LEU A 127 8.25 3.07 1.57
N THR A 128 9.01 4.16 1.42
CA THR A 128 10.20 4.20 0.56
C THR A 128 11.50 3.95 1.31
N THR A 129 11.43 3.67 2.61
CA THR A 129 12.55 3.16 3.41
C THR A 129 13.10 1.88 2.78
N SER A 130 14.42 1.68 2.83
CA SER A 130 15.08 0.51 2.26
C SER A 130 14.44 -0.80 2.72
N ALA A 131 14.14 -0.93 4.02
CA ALA A 131 13.52 -2.13 4.59
C ALA A 131 12.22 -2.57 3.88
N VAL A 132 11.28 -1.64 3.68
CA VAL A 132 10.01 -1.91 2.99
C VAL A 132 10.29 -2.24 1.51
N ARG A 133 11.17 -1.49 0.85
CA ARG A 133 11.53 -1.76 -0.55
C ARG A 133 12.13 -3.16 -0.71
N ASP A 134 13.04 -3.52 0.17
CA ASP A 134 13.75 -4.80 0.16
C ASP A 134 12.77 -5.96 0.40
N ALA A 135 11.78 -5.78 1.29
CA ALA A 135 10.75 -6.79 1.53
C ALA A 135 9.92 -7.11 0.27
N PHE A 136 9.66 -6.12 -0.57
CA PHE A 136 8.96 -6.26 -1.85
C PHE A 136 9.85 -6.76 -3.00
N ASP A 137 11.17 -6.74 -2.85
CA ASP A 137 12.12 -7.21 -3.85
C ASP A 137 12.30 -8.74 -3.77
N LEU A 138 11.40 -9.48 -4.39
CA LEU A 138 11.42 -10.94 -4.42
C LEU A 138 12.50 -11.55 -5.31
N GLU A 139 13.28 -10.75 -6.05
CA GLU A 139 14.41 -11.24 -6.83
C GLU A 139 15.61 -11.58 -5.94
N GLN A 140 15.72 -10.92 -4.77
CA GLN A 140 16.76 -11.18 -3.79
C GLN A 140 16.49 -12.40 -2.89
N VAL A 141 15.33 -13.06 -3.05
CA VAL A 141 14.96 -14.21 -2.22
C VAL A 141 15.52 -15.50 -2.79
N ASP A 142 16.03 -16.36 -1.91
CA ASP A 142 16.43 -17.72 -2.27
C ASP A 142 15.32 -18.43 -3.09
N PRO A 143 15.66 -18.97 -4.28
CA PRO A 143 14.68 -19.62 -5.14
C PRO A 143 13.95 -20.79 -4.46
N GLY A 144 14.66 -21.57 -3.62
CA GLY A 144 14.08 -22.69 -2.89
C GLY A 144 13.06 -22.23 -1.84
N LEU A 145 13.33 -21.12 -1.15
CA LEU A 145 12.34 -20.49 -0.26
C LEU A 145 11.12 -20.00 -1.05
N ARG A 146 11.34 -19.35 -2.19
CA ARG A 146 10.24 -18.87 -3.05
C ARG A 146 9.35 -20.01 -3.56
N ASP A 147 9.95 -21.16 -3.88
CA ASP A 147 9.21 -22.35 -4.31
C ASP A 147 8.40 -22.98 -3.16
N LYS A 148 8.88 -22.93 -1.91
CA LYS A 148 8.11 -23.37 -0.73
C LYS A 148 6.82 -22.58 -0.49
N TYR A 149 6.87 -21.26 -0.70
CA TYR A 149 5.66 -20.42 -0.65
C TYR A 149 4.78 -20.58 -1.90
N GLY A 150 5.33 -21.18 -2.96
CA GLY A 150 4.69 -21.34 -4.25
C GLY A 150 4.76 -20.08 -5.10
N ARG A 151 5.02 -20.25 -6.41
CA ARG A 151 5.09 -19.15 -7.39
C ARG A 151 3.71 -18.63 -7.79
N THR A 152 2.91 -18.26 -6.80
CA THR A 152 1.56 -17.73 -6.97
C THR A 152 1.51 -16.32 -6.41
N LEU A 153 0.49 -15.54 -6.79
CA LEU A 153 0.28 -14.21 -6.23
C LEU A 153 0.06 -14.28 -4.71
N PHE A 154 -0.67 -15.29 -4.26
CA PHE A 154 -0.88 -15.54 -2.83
C PHE A 154 0.44 -15.88 -2.12
N GLY A 155 1.22 -16.82 -2.66
CA GLY A 155 2.52 -17.22 -2.12
C GLY A 155 3.51 -16.06 -2.07
N SER A 156 3.57 -15.28 -3.14
CA SER A 156 4.37 -14.05 -3.21
C SER A 156 3.92 -13.03 -2.16
N SER A 157 2.61 -12.87 -1.94
CA SER A 157 2.08 -11.97 -0.90
C SER A 157 2.39 -12.44 0.52
N ALA A 158 2.29 -13.74 0.79
CA ALA A 158 2.65 -14.31 2.08
C ALA A 158 4.16 -14.17 2.36
N LEU A 159 5.00 -14.34 1.33
CA LEU A 159 6.44 -14.14 1.43
C LEU A 159 6.81 -12.68 1.70
N VAL A 160 6.21 -11.73 0.97
CA VAL A 160 6.38 -10.30 1.24
C VAL A 160 5.91 -9.94 2.66
N ALA A 161 4.77 -10.46 3.10
CA ALA A 161 4.26 -10.23 4.45
C ALA A 161 5.25 -10.69 5.52
N ARG A 162 5.83 -11.88 5.36
CA ARG A 162 6.88 -12.38 6.25
C ARG A 162 8.08 -11.44 6.29
N ARG A 163 8.57 -11.01 5.12
CA ARG A 163 9.76 -10.13 5.06
C ARG A 163 9.51 -8.77 5.69
N LEU A 164 8.31 -8.22 5.52
CA LEU A 164 7.91 -6.98 6.19
C LEU A 164 7.98 -7.13 7.71
N VAL A 165 7.47 -8.24 8.25
CA VAL A 165 7.54 -8.56 9.68
C VAL A 165 8.98 -8.79 10.16
N GLU A 166 9.83 -9.42 9.34
CA GLU A 166 11.24 -9.64 9.70
C GLU A 166 12.10 -8.35 9.62
N SER A 167 11.65 -7.37 8.84
CA SER A 167 12.35 -6.09 8.63
C SER A 167 11.92 -4.95 9.57
N GLY A 168 10.89 -5.18 10.38
CA GLY A 168 10.24 -4.21 11.27
C GLY A 168 10.48 -4.51 12.75
#